data_AF-A0A8E2UBN3-F1
#
_entry.id   AF-A0A8E2UBN3-F1
#
_cell.length_a   1.000
_cell.length_b   1.000
_cell.length_c   1.000
_cell.angle_alpha   90.00
_cell.angle_beta   90.00
_cell.angle_gamma   90.00
#
_symmetry.space_group_name_H-M   'P 1'
#
loop_
_entity.id
_entity.type
_entity.pdbx_description
1 polymer ?
#
loop_
_entity_poly.entity_id
_entity_poly.type
_entity_poly.pdbx_seq_one_letter_code
_entity_poly.pdbx_strand_id
1 'polypeptide(L)'
;MSLAAVVLVLISIALGAATLFSWMVNETHFDRPTAQFDEFADRVEALPGVSDVQHERWVEAPLFVDPISWVGVDVEQEHLPGLLAELCASAHPEAISWSIDVAAAAGGETSLHSQTDSSRRSLSGGVCPSFGFDAVPLVDALDAVVPGLAVQPSIWENGRFALVSIAEAPNGYLHLLPLVENTEALLAAAGLEQDQELEINSTTLGASILPGQQEPYLVLLTELAERHEVSFFWADGGGTPIDGVERVNITAPASQHSAIESAIGASGLHIADFPVEFQEP
;
A
#
# COMPACT_ATOMS: atom_id res chain seq x y z
N MET A 1 -45.78 -21.27 -15.30
CA MET A 1 -45.08 -20.04 -14.88
C MET A 1 -44.51 -19.40 -16.14
N SER A 2 -44.85 -18.15 -16.45
CA SER A 2 -44.30 -17.47 -17.62
C SER A 2 -42.82 -17.12 -17.39
N LEU A 3 -42.03 -17.03 -18.45
CA LEU A 3 -40.61 -16.64 -18.38
C LEU A 3 -40.41 -15.33 -17.60
N ALA A 4 -41.34 -14.38 -17.77
CA ALA A 4 -41.35 -13.11 -17.04
C ALA A 4 -41.49 -13.27 -15.52
N ALA A 5 -42.29 -14.24 -15.05
CA ALA A 5 -42.44 -14.52 -13.63
C ALA A 5 -41.17 -15.14 -13.02
N VAL A 6 -40.45 -15.98 -13.79
CA VAL A 6 -39.17 -16.57 -13.36
C VAL A 6 -38.09 -15.49 -13.25
N VAL A 7 -38.00 -14.59 -14.23
CA VAL A 7 -37.04 -13.49 -14.23
C VAL A 7 -37.27 -12.52 -13.06
N LEU A 8 -38.53 -12.16 -12.78
CA LEU A 8 -38.87 -11.30 -11.63
C LEU A 8 -38.48 -11.92 -10.29
N VAL A 9 -38.68 -13.24 -10.13
CA VAL A 9 -38.29 -13.96 -8.90
C VAL A 9 -36.76 -13.98 -8.76
N LEU A 10 -36.01 -14.24 -9.84
CA LEU A 10 -34.55 -14.26 -9.79
C LEU A 10 -33.96 -12.88 -9.49
N ILE A 11 -34.50 -11.81 -10.08
CA ILE A 11 -34.09 -10.43 -9.78
C ILE A 11 -34.38 -10.10 -8.31
N SER A 12 -35.55 -10.47 -7.80
CA SER A 12 -35.93 -10.20 -6.41
C SER A 12 -35.04 -10.95 -5.42
N ILE A 13 -34.66 -12.20 -5.74
CA ILE A 13 -33.72 -12.99 -4.94
C ILE A 13 -32.32 -12.38 -5.00
N ALA A 14 -31.85 -11.96 -6.19
CA ALA A 14 -30.54 -11.34 -6.35
C ALA A 14 -30.46 -9.99 -5.61
N LEU A 15 -31.49 -9.15 -5.71
CA LEU A 15 -31.57 -7.90 -4.93
C LEU A 15 -31.66 -8.18 -3.43
N GLY A 16 -32.47 -9.17 -3.01
CA GLY A 16 -32.56 -9.55 -1.60
C GLY A 16 -31.22 -10.06 -1.05
N ALA A 17 -30.52 -10.90 -1.81
CA ALA A 17 -29.20 -11.41 -1.45
C ALA A 17 -28.15 -10.30 -1.43
N ALA A 18 -28.11 -9.41 -2.42
CA ALA A 18 -27.21 -8.26 -2.44
C ALA A 18 -27.47 -7.31 -1.26
N THR A 19 -28.74 -7.08 -0.92
CA THR A 19 -29.12 -6.25 0.24
C THR A 19 -28.65 -6.90 1.55
N LEU A 20 -28.89 -8.21 1.73
CA LEU A 20 -28.45 -8.93 2.93
C LEU A 20 -26.92 -9.02 3.03
N PHE A 21 -26.21 -9.22 1.91
CA PHE A 21 -24.75 -9.18 1.87
C PHE A 21 -24.21 -7.79 2.21
N SER A 22 -24.82 -6.72 1.68
CA SER A 22 -24.45 -5.34 2.03
C SER A 22 -24.68 -5.02 3.51
N TRP A 23 -25.69 -5.62 4.14
CA TRP A 23 -25.93 -5.47 5.59
C TRP A 23 -24.94 -6.28 6.43
N MET A 24 -24.56 -7.50 6.01
CA MET A 24 -23.59 -8.31 6.74
C MET A 24 -22.17 -7.72 6.76
N VAL A 25 -21.77 -6.95 5.73
CA VAL A 25 -20.45 -6.30 5.71
C VAL A 25 -20.33 -5.17 6.75
N ASN A 26 -21.46 -4.65 7.26
CA ASN A 26 -21.50 -3.52 8.20
C ASN A 26 -22.09 -3.88 9.60
N GLU A 27 -22.16 -5.16 9.97
CA GLU A 27 -22.83 -5.57 11.23
C GLU A 27 -22.05 -5.21 12.51
N THR A 28 -20.77 -4.86 12.39
CA THR A 28 -19.94 -4.50 13.55
C THR A 28 -19.62 -3.02 13.65
N HIS A 29 -19.94 -2.17 12.68
CA HIS A 29 -19.53 -0.77 12.66
C HIS A 29 -20.75 0.14 12.88
N PHE A 30 -20.70 1.01 13.90
CA PHE A 30 -21.83 1.82 14.33
C PHE A 30 -21.45 3.29 14.50
N ASP A 31 -22.07 4.15 13.69
CA ASP A 31 -21.80 5.58 13.66
C ASP A 31 -21.92 6.26 15.03
N ARG A 32 -20.99 7.16 15.31
CA ARG A 32 -20.93 8.05 16.47
C ARG A 32 -20.54 9.47 16.02
N PRO A 33 -21.32 10.11 15.13
CA PRO A 33 -20.99 11.43 14.62
C PRO A 33 -21.01 12.49 15.72
N THR A 34 -20.20 13.53 15.58
CA THR A 34 -20.17 14.65 16.52
C THR A 34 -19.84 15.95 15.82
N ALA A 35 -20.58 17.02 16.12
CA ALA A 35 -20.36 18.34 15.54
C ALA A 35 -18.92 18.86 15.67
N GLN A 36 -18.22 18.52 16.77
CA GLN A 36 -16.81 18.93 16.94
C GLN A 36 -15.86 18.28 15.93
N PHE A 37 -16.15 17.05 15.51
CA PHE A 37 -15.37 16.31 14.52
C PHE A 37 -15.73 16.78 13.10
N ASP A 38 -17.03 16.97 12.84
CA ASP A 38 -17.52 17.53 11.57
C ASP A 38 -16.91 18.93 11.34
N GLU A 39 -16.93 19.82 12.34
CA GLU A 39 -16.30 21.14 12.28
C GLU A 39 -14.77 21.06 12.08
N PHE A 40 -14.12 19.98 12.53
CA PHE A 40 -12.70 19.75 12.28
C PHE A 40 -12.45 19.34 10.83
N ALA A 41 -13.25 18.42 10.29
CA ALA A 41 -13.20 18.03 8.88
C ALA A 41 -13.45 19.22 7.95
N ASP A 42 -14.45 20.06 8.24
CA ASP A 42 -14.73 21.30 7.48
C ASP A 42 -13.52 22.26 7.45
N ARG A 43 -12.75 22.33 8.54
CA ARG A 43 -11.53 23.15 8.58
C ARG A 43 -10.41 22.57 7.74
N VAL A 44 -10.30 21.24 7.69
CA VAL A 44 -9.31 20.54 6.85
C VAL A 44 -9.67 20.71 5.37
N GLU A 45 -10.94 20.56 5.00
CA GLU A 45 -11.42 20.80 3.63
C GLU A 45 -11.19 22.23 3.15
N ALA A 46 -11.21 23.20 4.06
CA ALA A 46 -10.95 24.60 3.73
C ALA A 46 -9.45 24.92 3.49
N LEU A 47 -8.53 23.97 3.69
CA LEU A 47 -7.09 24.20 3.47
C LEU A 47 -6.75 24.26 1.97
N PRO A 48 -5.73 25.06 1.58
CA PRO A 48 -5.29 25.12 0.19
C PRO A 48 -4.85 23.75 -0.34
N GLY A 49 -5.27 23.42 -1.57
CA GLY A 49 -4.87 22.19 -2.26
C GLY A 49 -5.51 20.91 -1.71
N VAL A 50 -6.41 21.00 -0.74
CA VAL A 50 -7.14 19.85 -0.19
C VAL A 50 -8.46 19.65 -0.92
N SER A 51 -8.81 18.41 -1.21
CA SER A 51 -10.08 18.00 -1.80
C SER A 51 -10.55 16.63 -1.28
N ASP A 52 -11.76 16.22 -1.67
CA ASP A 52 -12.39 14.95 -1.32
C ASP A 52 -12.27 14.55 0.17
N VAL A 53 -12.56 15.48 1.07
CA VAL A 53 -12.48 15.21 2.50
C VAL A 53 -13.62 14.30 2.92
N GLN A 54 -13.27 13.06 3.25
CA GLN A 54 -14.15 12.06 3.82
C GLN A 54 -13.83 11.89 5.29
N HIS A 55 -14.85 11.76 6.13
CA HIS A 55 -14.64 11.58 7.56
C HIS A 55 -15.71 10.69 8.14
N GLU A 56 -15.29 9.85 9.09
CA GLU A 56 -16.19 8.94 9.78
C GLU A 56 -15.77 8.80 11.23
N ARG A 57 -16.78 8.64 12.10
CA ARG A 57 -16.58 8.34 13.50
C ARG A 57 -17.53 7.22 13.90
N TRP A 58 -16.99 6.14 14.46
CA TRP A 58 -17.78 4.94 14.76
C TRP A 58 -17.28 4.19 15.98
N VAL A 59 -18.05 3.19 16.43
CA VAL A 59 -17.61 2.16 17.38
C VAL A 59 -17.79 0.79 16.78
N GLU A 60 -16.92 -0.15 17.18
CA GLU A 60 -16.99 -1.54 16.74
C GLU A 60 -17.66 -2.47 17.77
N ALA A 61 -18.55 -3.35 17.31
CA ALA A 61 -19.12 -4.43 18.09
C ALA A 61 -18.11 -5.57 18.29
N PRO A 62 -18.18 -6.31 19.41
CA PRO A 62 -19.12 -6.18 20.52
C PRO A 62 -18.62 -5.23 21.62
N LEU A 63 -17.45 -4.62 21.44
CA LEU A 63 -16.80 -3.85 22.50
C LEU A 63 -17.55 -2.53 22.77
N PHE A 64 -18.04 -1.84 21.73
CA PHE A 64 -18.78 -0.57 21.82
C PHE A 64 -18.15 0.45 22.77
N VAL A 65 -16.81 0.50 22.80
CA VAL A 65 -16.02 1.32 23.72
C VAL A 65 -15.70 2.68 23.10
N ASP A 66 -14.45 3.15 23.23
CA ASP A 66 -13.97 4.40 22.66
C ASP A 66 -14.10 4.39 21.13
N PRO A 67 -14.71 5.45 20.56
CA PRO A 67 -14.91 5.56 19.13
C PRO A 67 -13.60 5.71 18.37
N ILE A 68 -13.59 5.19 17.16
CA ILE A 68 -12.54 5.38 16.17
C ILE A 68 -12.97 6.56 15.30
N SER A 69 -12.03 7.48 15.05
CA SER A 69 -12.21 8.63 14.18
C SER A 69 -11.23 8.49 13.02
N TRP A 70 -11.73 8.60 11.80
CA TRP A 70 -10.93 8.52 10.57
C TRP A 70 -11.23 9.71 9.67
N VAL A 71 -10.19 10.21 9.00
CA VAL A 71 -10.29 11.23 7.96
C VAL A 71 -9.47 10.78 6.75
N GLY A 72 -10.12 10.75 5.59
CA GLY A 72 -9.52 10.61 4.26
C GLY A 72 -9.49 11.97 3.56
N VAL A 73 -8.37 12.33 2.93
CA VAL A 73 -8.26 13.57 2.15
C VAL A 73 -7.40 13.37 0.91
N ASP A 74 -7.75 14.07 -0.16
CA ASP A 74 -6.86 14.29 -1.29
C ASP A 74 -6.09 15.60 -1.07
N VAL A 75 -4.81 15.64 -1.43
CA VAL A 75 -4.01 16.86 -1.39
C VAL A 75 -3.03 16.96 -2.55
N GLU A 76 -2.90 18.16 -3.12
CA GLU A 76 -1.84 18.45 -4.09
C GLU A 76 -0.45 18.43 -3.41
N GLN A 77 0.55 17.82 -4.04
CA GLN A 77 1.89 17.64 -3.48
C GLN A 77 2.51 18.93 -2.89
N GLU A 78 2.37 20.07 -3.56
CA GLU A 78 2.94 21.35 -3.08
C GLU A 78 2.29 21.87 -1.78
N HIS A 79 1.09 21.36 -1.46
CA HIS A 79 0.30 21.74 -0.29
C HIS A 79 0.39 20.76 0.88
N LEU A 80 0.96 19.55 0.67
CA LEU A 80 1.16 18.54 1.71
C LEU A 80 1.88 19.07 2.97
N PRO A 81 2.99 19.84 2.88
CA PRO A 81 3.66 20.36 4.08
C PRO A 81 2.76 21.29 4.90
N GLY A 82 1.94 22.10 4.23
CA GLY A 82 0.99 23.00 4.86
C GLY A 82 -0.11 22.24 5.59
N LEU A 83 -0.68 21.22 4.94
CA LEU A 83 -1.65 20.31 5.56
C LEU A 83 -1.08 19.68 6.83
N LEU A 84 0.07 19.01 6.75
CA LEU A 84 0.68 18.33 7.90
C LEU A 84 0.99 19.30 9.06
N ALA A 85 1.46 20.52 8.76
CA ALA A 85 1.71 21.53 9.77
C ALA A 85 0.43 21.95 10.52
N GLU A 86 -0.68 22.16 9.79
CA GLU A 86 -1.98 22.51 10.39
C GLU A 86 -2.56 21.35 11.21
N LEU A 87 -2.47 20.11 10.71
CA LEU A 87 -2.92 18.92 11.43
C LEU A 87 -2.16 18.73 12.75
N CYS A 88 -0.84 18.94 12.74
CA CYS A 88 -0.01 18.79 13.93
C CYS A 88 -0.10 19.99 14.89
N ALA A 89 -0.54 21.16 14.43
CA ALA A 89 -0.83 22.32 15.29
C ALA A 89 -2.25 22.30 15.89
N SER A 90 -3.15 21.47 15.35
CA SER A 90 -4.53 21.36 15.81
C SER A 90 -4.63 20.89 17.26
N ALA A 91 -5.48 21.55 18.03
CA ALA A 91 -5.78 21.19 19.42
C ALA A 91 -6.97 20.21 19.55
N HIS A 92 -7.31 19.45 18.50
CA HIS A 92 -8.42 18.50 18.56
C HIS A 92 -8.08 17.37 19.56
N PRO A 93 -9.00 17.00 20.48
CA PRO A 93 -8.66 16.18 21.63
C PRO A 93 -8.60 14.67 21.33
N GLU A 94 -9.16 14.24 20.20
CA GLU A 94 -9.27 12.83 19.81
C GLU A 94 -8.14 12.42 18.87
N ALA A 95 -7.69 11.16 18.99
CA ALA A 95 -6.76 10.57 18.04
C ALA A 95 -7.49 10.23 16.73
N ILE A 96 -6.89 10.59 15.60
CA ILE A 96 -7.48 10.42 14.28
C ILE A 96 -6.58 9.50 13.45
N SER A 97 -7.19 8.50 12.81
CA SER A 97 -6.55 7.74 11.74
C SER A 97 -6.68 8.52 10.43
N TRP A 98 -5.58 8.62 9.69
CA TRP A 98 -5.49 9.41 8.47
C TRP A 98 -5.26 8.53 7.27
N SER A 99 -5.91 8.88 6.17
CA SER A 99 -5.55 8.46 4.82
C SER A 99 -5.41 9.72 3.98
N ILE A 100 -4.22 9.96 3.46
CA ILE A 100 -3.90 11.17 2.71
C ILE A 100 -3.41 10.72 1.34
N ASP A 101 -4.21 10.94 0.31
CA ASP A 101 -3.86 10.65 -1.07
C ASP A 101 -3.23 11.90 -1.69
N VAL A 102 -1.94 11.80 -2.01
CA VAL A 102 -1.15 12.93 -2.49
C VAL A 102 -1.03 12.86 -4.00
N ALA A 103 -1.69 13.80 -4.68
CA ALA A 103 -1.59 13.96 -6.13
C ALA A 103 -0.23 14.58 -6.48
N ALA A 104 0.64 13.77 -7.08
CA ALA A 104 1.99 14.17 -7.41
C ALA A 104 2.03 15.01 -8.70
N ALA A 105 2.98 15.94 -8.79
CA ALA A 105 3.06 16.89 -9.91
C ALA A 105 3.32 16.21 -11.26
N ALA A 106 4.05 15.09 -11.29
CA ALA A 106 4.28 14.30 -12.50
C ALA A 106 3.12 13.32 -12.81
N GLY A 107 1.99 13.42 -12.10
CA GLY A 107 0.77 12.66 -12.35
C GLY A 107 0.72 11.29 -11.67
N GLY A 108 1.63 11.03 -10.73
CA GLY A 108 1.56 9.88 -9.82
C GLY A 108 0.67 10.17 -8.61
N GLU A 109 0.52 9.16 -7.75
CA GLU A 109 -0.25 9.27 -6.52
C GLU A 109 0.52 8.61 -5.38
N THR A 110 0.55 9.25 -4.21
CA THR A 110 1.12 8.63 -3.00
C THR A 110 0.08 8.54 -1.91
N SER A 111 -0.32 7.32 -1.55
CA SER A 111 -1.29 7.09 -0.46
C SER A 111 -0.57 6.93 0.87
N LEU A 112 -0.79 7.87 1.79
CA LEU A 112 -0.17 7.91 3.10
C LEU A 112 -1.20 7.53 4.17
N HIS A 113 -0.96 6.44 4.89
CA HIS A 113 -1.83 6.00 5.98
C HIS A 113 -1.14 6.12 7.33
N SER A 114 -1.78 6.80 8.28
CA SER A 114 -1.25 6.85 9.64
C SER A 114 -1.19 5.45 10.25
N GLN A 115 -0.20 5.18 11.08
CA GLN A 115 -0.08 3.91 11.79
C GLN A 115 -1.27 3.68 12.73
N THR A 116 -1.85 2.49 12.65
CA THR A 116 -2.94 2.04 13.53
C THR A 116 -2.61 0.72 14.21
N ASP A 117 -3.24 0.47 15.37
CA ASP A 117 -3.26 -0.87 15.95
C ASP A 117 -4.19 -1.82 15.16
N SER A 118 -4.26 -3.08 15.59
CA SER A 118 -5.13 -4.09 14.98
C SER A 118 -6.64 -3.79 15.11
N SER A 119 -7.01 -2.82 15.94
CA SER A 119 -8.37 -2.28 16.05
C SER A 119 -8.57 -0.99 15.28
N ARG A 120 -7.66 -0.65 14.35
CA ARG A 120 -7.68 0.57 13.51
C ARG A 120 -7.58 1.87 14.29
N ARG A 121 -7.15 1.83 15.55
CA ARG A 121 -6.92 3.04 16.34
C ARG A 121 -5.57 3.64 16.02
N SER A 122 -5.54 4.96 15.86
CA SER A 122 -4.30 5.69 15.65
C SER A 122 -3.29 5.45 16.79
N LEU A 123 -2.06 5.11 16.41
CA LEU A 123 -0.95 4.91 17.34
C LEU A 123 -0.29 6.22 17.79
N SER A 124 -0.56 7.35 17.10
CA SER A 124 0.09 8.64 17.42
C SER A 124 -0.48 9.32 18.68
N GLY A 125 -1.55 8.78 19.28
CA GLY A 125 -2.16 9.30 20.50
C GLY A 125 -2.72 10.72 20.39
N GLY A 126 -2.76 11.30 19.18
CA GLY A 126 -3.19 12.67 18.90
C GLY A 126 -3.60 12.87 17.45
N VAL A 127 -3.75 14.14 17.05
CA VAL A 127 -4.27 14.55 15.73
C VAL A 127 -3.20 14.47 14.65
N CYS A 128 -1.94 14.72 15.01
CA CYS A 128 -0.82 14.72 14.09
C CYS A 128 -0.67 13.33 13.45
N PRO A 129 -0.74 13.22 12.12
CA PRO A 129 -0.50 11.97 11.42
C PRO A 129 0.91 11.45 11.73
N SER A 130 1.02 10.16 12.03
CA SER A 130 2.30 9.48 12.15
C SER A 130 2.34 8.29 11.21
N PHE A 131 3.22 8.34 10.22
CA PHE A 131 3.36 7.29 9.21
C PHE A 131 4.49 6.30 9.54
N GLY A 132 5.46 6.74 10.36
CA GLY A 132 6.70 5.98 10.65
C GLY A 132 7.87 6.31 9.72
N PHE A 133 7.68 7.25 8.81
CA PHE A 133 8.67 7.79 7.88
C PHE A 133 8.37 9.27 7.61
N ASP A 134 9.33 9.98 7.03
CA ASP A 134 9.19 11.38 6.62
C ASP A 134 8.45 11.48 5.27
N ALA A 135 7.17 11.83 5.33
CA ALA A 135 6.27 11.76 4.18
C ALA A 135 6.59 12.79 3.09
N VAL A 136 6.92 14.03 3.45
CA VAL A 136 7.12 15.11 2.47
C VAL A 136 8.29 14.82 1.52
N PRO A 137 9.54 14.64 2.01
CA PRO A 137 10.67 14.30 1.14
C PRO A 137 10.49 12.96 0.41
N LEU A 138 9.79 11.99 1.01
CA LEU A 138 9.52 10.72 0.34
C LEU A 138 8.58 10.88 -0.87
N VAL A 139 7.51 11.65 -0.74
CA VAL A 139 6.60 11.95 -1.87
C VAL A 139 7.37 12.63 -3.00
N ASP A 140 8.20 13.62 -2.68
CA ASP A 140 9.05 14.30 -3.68
C ASP A 140 10.01 13.33 -4.38
N ALA A 141 10.60 12.40 -3.62
CA ALA A 141 11.49 11.39 -4.18
C ALA A 141 10.75 10.38 -5.06
N LEU A 142 9.55 9.95 -4.67
CA LEU A 142 8.72 9.04 -5.46
C LEU A 142 8.27 9.66 -6.78
N ASP A 143 7.81 10.92 -6.77
CA ASP A 143 7.43 11.66 -8.00
C ASP A 143 8.61 11.77 -8.98
N ALA A 144 9.84 11.91 -8.46
CA ALA A 144 11.05 11.96 -9.27
C ALA A 144 11.49 10.59 -9.82
N VAL A 145 11.36 9.52 -9.02
CA VAL A 145 11.86 8.17 -9.35
C VAL A 145 10.88 7.38 -10.22
N VAL A 146 9.58 7.46 -9.92
CA VAL A 146 8.51 6.74 -10.61
C VAL A 146 7.35 7.68 -10.99
N PRO A 147 7.58 8.62 -11.92
CA PRO A 147 6.53 9.57 -12.32
C PRO A 147 5.32 8.83 -12.89
N GLY A 148 4.12 9.18 -12.42
CA GLY A 148 2.87 8.58 -12.86
C GLY A 148 2.50 7.25 -12.17
N LEU A 149 3.31 6.75 -11.22
CA LEU A 149 2.99 5.54 -10.48
C LEU A 149 2.18 5.88 -9.21
N ALA A 150 1.24 5.00 -8.86
CA ALA A 150 0.52 5.05 -7.60
C ALA A 150 1.23 4.16 -6.57
N VAL A 151 1.81 4.76 -5.54
CA VAL A 151 2.62 4.07 -4.52
C VAL A 151 2.07 4.35 -3.12
N GLN A 152 1.95 3.30 -2.32
CA GLN A 152 1.60 3.37 -0.90
C GLN A 152 2.82 2.96 -0.07
N PRO A 153 3.57 3.92 0.51
CA PRO A 153 4.57 3.62 1.51
C PRO A 153 3.92 3.11 2.80
N SER A 154 4.51 2.09 3.41
CA SER A 154 3.96 1.47 4.61
C SER A 154 5.06 0.93 5.53
N ILE A 155 4.75 0.85 6.82
CA ILE A 155 5.54 0.12 7.81
C ILE A 155 4.72 -1.09 8.21
N TRP A 156 5.21 -2.29 7.90
CA TRP A 156 4.58 -3.54 8.30
C TRP A 156 4.65 -3.75 9.83
N GLU A 157 3.86 -4.68 10.36
CA GLU A 157 3.81 -4.97 11.81
C GLU A 157 5.17 -5.39 12.40
N ASN A 158 6.05 -5.97 11.58
CA ASN A 158 7.42 -6.35 11.95
C ASN A 158 8.42 -5.17 11.88
N GLY A 159 7.95 -3.95 11.55
CA GLY A 159 8.77 -2.75 11.41
C GLY A 159 9.45 -2.58 10.06
N ARG A 160 9.23 -3.49 9.10
CA ARG A 160 9.81 -3.40 7.75
C ARG A 160 9.14 -2.29 6.96
N PHE A 161 9.94 -1.48 6.27
CA PHE A 161 9.45 -0.46 5.35
C PHE A 161 9.17 -1.07 3.97
N ALA A 162 8.03 -0.70 3.40
CA ALA A 162 7.56 -1.22 2.12
C ALA A 162 7.05 -0.09 1.23
N LEU A 163 7.29 -0.23 -0.07
CA LEU A 163 6.70 0.57 -1.13
C LEU A 163 5.76 -0.33 -1.93
N VAL A 164 4.46 -0.11 -1.79
CA VAL A 164 3.43 -0.93 -2.43
C VAL A 164 2.90 -0.20 -3.67
N SER A 165 3.05 -0.76 -4.87
CA SER A 165 2.35 -0.27 -6.06
C SER A 165 0.89 -0.72 -6.00
N ILE A 166 -0.02 0.23 -5.88
CA ILE A 166 -1.46 -0.03 -5.72
C ILE A 166 -2.22 -0.07 -7.06
N ALA A 167 -1.64 0.47 -8.12
CA ALA A 167 -2.18 0.37 -9.48
C ALA A 167 -1.56 -0.81 -10.23
N GLU A 168 -2.39 -1.58 -10.93
CA GLU A 168 -1.93 -2.68 -11.79
C GLU A 168 -1.40 -2.14 -13.13
N ALA A 169 -0.15 -2.46 -13.46
CA ALA A 169 0.35 -2.30 -14.81
C ALA A 169 0.12 -3.59 -15.61
N PRO A 170 -0.35 -3.50 -16.86
CA PRO A 170 -0.66 -4.69 -17.66
C PRO A 170 0.55 -5.53 -18.10
N ASN A 171 1.78 -5.04 -17.92
CA ASN A 171 3.00 -5.61 -18.54
C ASN A 171 4.11 -5.92 -17.51
N GLY A 172 3.78 -6.71 -16.47
CA GLY A 172 4.75 -7.17 -15.48
C GLY A 172 5.41 -6.03 -14.68
N TYR A 173 6.56 -6.32 -14.06
CA TYR A 173 7.15 -5.45 -13.04
C TYR A 173 8.22 -4.47 -13.53
N LEU A 174 8.51 -4.39 -14.84
CA LEU A 174 9.59 -3.53 -15.35
C LEU A 174 9.45 -2.05 -14.94
N HIS A 175 8.21 -1.57 -14.83
CA HIS A 175 7.90 -0.21 -14.40
C HIS A 175 8.24 0.08 -12.92
N LEU A 176 8.51 -0.95 -12.12
CA LEU A 176 8.89 -0.87 -10.71
C LEU A 176 10.40 -0.89 -10.50
N LEU A 177 11.19 -1.24 -11.53
CA LEU A 177 12.66 -1.28 -11.42
C LEU A 177 13.29 0.05 -10.99
N PRO A 178 12.76 1.23 -11.34
CA PRO A 178 13.28 2.48 -10.78
C PRO A 178 13.21 2.55 -9.24
N LEU A 179 12.22 1.91 -8.60
CA LEU A 179 12.18 1.80 -7.14
C LEU A 179 13.35 0.96 -6.61
N VAL A 180 13.65 -0.16 -7.28
CA VAL A 180 14.81 -1.01 -6.94
C VAL A 180 16.09 -0.22 -7.10
N GLU A 181 16.26 0.46 -8.24
CA GLU A 181 17.45 1.28 -8.56
C GLU A 181 17.71 2.41 -7.55
N ASN A 182 16.68 2.91 -6.87
CA ASN A 182 16.76 4.06 -5.97
C ASN A 182 16.47 3.70 -4.50
N THR A 183 16.60 2.42 -4.11
CA THR A 183 16.33 1.94 -2.74
C THR A 183 16.99 2.80 -1.66
N GLU A 184 18.31 3.03 -1.74
CA GLU A 184 19.04 3.79 -0.73
C GLU A 184 18.60 5.27 -0.65
N ALA A 185 18.27 5.86 -1.80
CA ALA A 185 17.80 7.23 -1.90
C ALA A 185 16.37 7.39 -1.33
N LEU A 186 15.51 6.41 -1.57
CA LEU A 186 14.13 6.36 -1.06
C LEU A 186 14.11 6.14 0.45
N LEU A 187 14.97 5.26 0.99
CA LEU A 187 15.15 5.10 2.44
C LEU A 187 15.62 6.42 3.10
N ALA A 188 16.60 7.09 2.49
CA ALA A 188 17.09 8.37 3.00
C ALA A 188 16.01 9.46 2.94
N ALA A 189 15.22 9.51 1.86
CA ALA A 189 14.08 10.43 1.73
C ALA A 189 12.99 10.13 2.76
N ALA A 190 12.74 8.87 3.07
CA ALA A 190 11.83 8.44 4.15
C ALA A 190 12.37 8.75 5.56
N GLY A 191 13.59 9.28 5.69
CA GLY A 191 14.23 9.52 6.99
C GLY A 191 14.61 8.24 7.74
N LEU A 192 14.73 7.12 7.03
CA LEU A 192 15.06 5.80 7.56
C LEU A 192 16.56 5.52 7.45
N GLU A 193 17.05 4.56 8.25
CA GLU A 193 18.46 4.16 8.23
C GLU A 193 18.78 3.38 6.95
N GLN A 194 19.95 3.64 6.35
CA GLN A 194 20.35 3.04 5.07
C GLN A 194 20.68 1.54 5.16
N ASP A 195 20.80 1.00 6.37
CA ASP A 195 21.01 -0.42 6.64
C ASP A 195 19.69 -1.17 6.92
N GLN A 196 18.54 -0.55 6.66
CA GLN A 196 17.24 -1.21 6.72
C GLN A 196 16.90 -1.93 5.41
N GLU A 197 16.12 -3.00 5.57
CA GLU A 197 15.49 -3.72 4.47
C GLU A 197 14.34 -2.88 3.89
N LEU A 198 14.30 -2.73 2.56
CA LEU A 198 13.16 -2.15 1.84
C LEU A 198 12.42 -3.24 1.06
N GLU A 199 11.13 -3.38 1.28
CA GLU A 199 10.28 -4.23 0.44
C GLU A 199 9.65 -3.43 -0.70
N ILE A 200 9.71 -3.96 -1.92
CA ILE A 200 8.94 -3.48 -3.06
C ILE A 200 7.87 -4.51 -3.35
N ASN A 201 6.61 -4.08 -3.29
CA ASN A 201 5.45 -4.96 -3.36
C ASN A 201 4.45 -4.47 -4.41
N SER A 202 3.87 -5.39 -5.17
CA SER A 202 2.81 -5.16 -6.15
C SER A 202 2.18 -6.50 -6.51
N THR A 203 1.19 -6.50 -7.39
CA THR A 203 0.60 -7.76 -7.91
C THR A 203 1.57 -8.61 -8.74
N THR A 204 2.68 -8.05 -9.24
CA THR A 204 3.63 -8.75 -10.13
C THR A 204 5.07 -8.81 -9.61
N LEU A 205 5.36 -8.09 -8.52
CA LEU A 205 6.67 -8.01 -7.89
C LEU A 205 6.53 -8.04 -6.38
N GLY A 206 7.15 -9.02 -5.73
CA GLY A 206 7.49 -8.98 -4.32
C GLY A 206 8.99 -9.15 -4.17
N ALA A 207 9.69 -8.14 -3.68
CA ALA A 207 11.14 -8.17 -3.54
C ALA A 207 11.58 -7.45 -2.27
N SER A 208 12.30 -8.17 -1.42
CA SER A 208 12.96 -7.62 -0.24
C SER A 208 14.40 -7.25 -0.57
N ILE A 209 14.73 -5.96 -0.53
CA ILE A 209 16.06 -5.44 -0.86
C ILE A 209 16.83 -5.21 0.44
N LEU A 210 17.79 -6.09 0.71
CA LEU A 210 18.70 -5.95 1.86
C LEU A 210 19.79 -4.89 1.58
N PRO A 211 20.45 -4.39 2.64
CA PRO A 211 21.56 -3.44 2.49
C PRO A 211 22.66 -3.97 1.56
N GLY A 212 23.07 -3.13 0.61
CA GLY A 212 24.09 -3.48 -0.39
C GLY A 212 23.65 -4.47 -1.47
N GLN A 213 22.37 -4.87 -1.51
CA GLN A 213 21.85 -5.76 -2.56
C GLN A 213 21.18 -5.03 -3.72
N GLN A 214 21.04 -3.70 -3.65
CA GLN A 214 20.36 -2.87 -4.65
C GLN A 214 20.78 -3.17 -6.10
N GLU A 215 22.07 -3.05 -6.41
CA GLU A 215 22.60 -3.22 -7.76
C GLU A 215 22.49 -4.68 -8.27
N PRO A 216 22.90 -5.72 -7.50
CA PRO A 216 22.68 -7.11 -7.89
C PRO A 216 21.20 -7.47 -8.12
N TYR A 217 20.29 -6.93 -7.28
CA TYR A 217 18.85 -7.20 -7.41
C TYR A 217 18.28 -6.55 -8.67
N LEU A 218 18.67 -5.30 -8.97
CA LEU A 218 18.29 -4.61 -10.20
C LEU A 218 18.77 -5.38 -11.44
N VAL A 219 20.02 -5.83 -11.45
CA VAL A 219 20.59 -6.62 -12.56
C VAL A 219 19.80 -7.91 -12.77
N LEU A 220 19.53 -8.66 -11.70
CA LEU A 220 18.77 -9.91 -11.77
C LEU A 220 17.35 -9.66 -12.31
N LEU A 221 16.60 -8.73 -11.72
CA LEU A 221 15.21 -8.48 -12.11
C LEU A 221 15.08 -8.01 -13.56
N THR A 222 16.03 -7.17 -14.01
CA THR A 222 16.11 -6.71 -15.41
C THR A 222 16.37 -7.89 -16.35
N GLU A 223 17.34 -8.74 -16.03
CA GLU A 223 17.66 -9.93 -16.83
C GLU A 223 16.46 -10.90 -16.91
N LEU A 224 15.81 -11.17 -15.78
CA LEU A 224 14.65 -12.04 -15.71
C LEU A 224 13.50 -11.54 -16.58
N ALA A 225 13.18 -10.25 -16.49
CA ALA A 225 12.09 -9.67 -17.28
C ALA A 225 12.42 -9.58 -18.77
N GLU A 226 13.59 -9.03 -19.13
CA GLU A 226 13.93 -8.73 -20.52
C GLU A 226 14.40 -9.94 -21.34
N ARG A 227 15.11 -10.89 -20.72
CA ARG A 227 15.72 -12.03 -21.43
C ARG A 227 14.97 -13.34 -21.23
N HIS A 228 14.33 -13.49 -20.08
CA HIS A 228 13.67 -14.74 -19.70
C HIS A 228 12.15 -14.63 -19.66
N GLU A 229 11.60 -13.49 -20.09
CA GLU A 229 10.16 -13.25 -20.22
C GLU A 229 9.41 -13.49 -18.89
N VAL A 230 10.06 -13.18 -17.77
CA VAL A 230 9.42 -13.26 -16.45
C VAL A 230 8.41 -12.13 -16.30
N SER A 231 7.15 -12.48 -16.08
CA SER A 231 6.04 -11.51 -15.89
C SER A 231 5.63 -11.32 -14.42
N PHE A 232 5.95 -12.29 -13.57
CA PHE A 232 5.69 -12.28 -12.14
C PHE A 232 6.93 -12.78 -11.40
N PHE A 233 7.36 -12.06 -10.37
CA PHE A 233 8.46 -12.44 -9.51
C PHE A 233 8.09 -12.15 -8.05
N TRP A 234 8.16 -13.14 -7.17
CA TRP A 234 7.95 -12.95 -5.75
C TRP A 234 8.99 -13.71 -4.93
N ALA A 235 9.81 -12.97 -4.20
CA ALA A 235 10.79 -13.50 -3.28
C ALA A 235 10.71 -12.75 -1.95
N ASP A 236 10.45 -13.49 -0.87
CA ASP A 236 10.58 -13.03 0.53
C ASP A 236 9.77 -11.76 0.92
N GLY A 237 8.78 -11.39 0.10
CA GLY A 237 7.88 -10.26 0.35
C GLY A 237 6.79 -10.62 1.36
N GLY A 238 6.96 -10.12 2.59
CA GLY A 238 5.88 -9.75 3.51
C GLY A 238 5.07 -10.84 4.22
N GLY A 239 5.33 -12.14 4.03
CA GLY A 239 4.56 -13.19 4.72
C GLY A 239 5.37 -14.44 5.00
N THR A 240 5.26 -14.98 6.22
CA THR A 240 5.78 -16.31 6.54
C THR A 240 5.09 -17.33 5.64
N PRO A 241 5.83 -18.07 4.80
CA PRO A 241 5.25 -19.14 3.99
C PRO A 241 4.46 -20.11 4.88
N ILE A 242 3.34 -20.63 4.39
CA ILE A 242 2.44 -21.50 5.18
C ILE A 242 3.17 -22.74 5.73
N ASP A 243 4.19 -23.22 5.02
CA ASP A 243 5.06 -24.34 5.41
C ASP A 243 6.40 -23.92 6.02
N GLY A 244 6.62 -22.61 6.19
CA GLY A 244 7.85 -22.04 6.75
C GLY A 244 9.07 -22.09 5.83
N VAL A 245 8.90 -22.40 4.54
CA VAL A 245 10.02 -22.46 3.58
C VAL A 245 9.98 -21.28 2.63
N GLU A 246 10.95 -20.39 2.77
CA GLU A 246 11.24 -19.30 1.84
C GLU A 246 11.49 -19.86 0.43
N ARG A 247 10.92 -19.19 -0.57
CA ARG A 247 10.96 -19.61 -1.98
C ARG A 247 10.87 -18.41 -2.90
N VAL A 248 11.25 -18.62 -4.15
CA VAL A 248 11.05 -17.66 -5.24
C VAL A 248 9.94 -18.18 -6.15
N ASN A 249 8.82 -17.45 -6.23
CA ASN A 249 7.71 -17.78 -7.13
C ASN A 249 7.84 -16.97 -8.42
N ILE A 250 7.75 -17.64 -9.57
CA ILE A 250 7.99 -17.04 -10.88
C ILE A 250 6.94 -17.49 -11.89
N THR A 251 6.42 -16.55 -12.68
CA THR A 251 5.68 -16.87 -13.92
C THR A 251 6.58 -16.61 -15.12
N ALA A 252 6.89 -17.67 -15.88
CA ALA A 252 7.76 -17.60 -17.06
C ALA A 252 7.57 -18.81 -17.99
N PRO A 253 7.94 -18.72 -19.29
CA PRO A 253 7.90 -19.86 -20.20
C PRO A 253 8.75 -21.04 -19.72
N ALA A 254 8.23 -22.26 -19.85
CA ALA A 254 8.93 -23.49 -19.44
C ALA A 254 10.31 -23.68 -20.07
N SER A 255 10.53 -23.13 -21.27
CA SER A 255 11.83 -23.15 -21.94
C SER A 255 12.92 -22.33 -21.24
N GLN A 256 12.54 -21.41 -20.34
CA GLN A 256 13.47 -20.52 -19.62
C GLN A 256 13.78 -20.99 -18.19
N HIS A 257 13.04 -21.96 -17.64
CA HIS A 257 13.12 -22.34 -16.21
C HIS A 257 14.54 -22.62 -15.73
N SER A 258 15.30 -23.45 -16.44
CA SER A 258 16.68 -23.78 -16.06
C SER A 258 17.64 -22.58 -16.14
N ALA A 259 17.41 -21.65 -17.07
CA ALA A 259 18.21 -20.43 -17.18
C ALA A 259 17.90 -19.46 -16.02
N ILE A 260 16.62 -19.34 -15.66
CA ILE A 260 16.15 -18.53 -14.53
C ILE A 260 16.73 -19.05 -13.21
N GLU A 261 16.64 -20.36 -12.93
CA GLU A 261 17.24 -20.98 -11.74
C GLU A 261 18.75 -20.70 -11.67
N SER A 262 19.44 -20.83 -12.81
CA SER A 262 20.88 -20.56 -12.89
C SER A 262 21.21 -19.10 -12.62
N ALA A 263 20.41 -18.16 -13.13
CA ALA A 263 20.59 -16.72 -12.91
C ALA A 263 20.38 -16.34 -11.44
N ILE A 264 19.33 -16.87 -10.80
CA ILE A 264 19.04 -16.65 -9.37
C ILE A 264 20.17 -17.22 -8.51
N GLY A 265 20.60 -18.46 -8.75
CA GLY A 265 21.69 -19.08 -8.00
C GLY A 265 23.04 -18.37 -8.17
N ALA A 266 23.27 -17.71 -9.30
CA ALA A 266 24.50 -16.94 -9.56
C ALA A 266 24.43 -15.48 -9.09
N SER A 267 23.27 -15.00 -8.62
CA SER A 267 23.02 -13.58 -8.32
C SER A 267 23.81 -13.04 -7.13
N GLY A 268 24.22 -13.91 -6.20
CA GLY A 268 24.83 -13.50 -4.93
C GLY A 268 23.85 -12.81 -3.97
N LEU A 269 22.56 -12.83 -4.28
CA LEU A 269 21.49 -12.33 -3.40
C LEU A 269 21.17 -13.34 -2.29
N HIS A 270 20.48 -12.89 -1.24
CA HIS A 270 20.04 -13.77 -0.16
C HIS A 270 19.10 -14.88 -0.66
N ILE A 271 18.37 -14.63 -1.75
CA ILE A 271 17.46 -15.57 -2.40
C ILE A 271 18.15 -16.65 -3.25
N ALA A 272 19.48 -16.59 -3.40
CA ALA A 272 20.20 -17.45 -4.36
C ALA A 272 20.05 -18.96 -4.06
N ASP A 273 19.87 -19.31 -2.78
CA ASP A 273 19.70 -20.69 -2.33
C ASP A 273 18.23 -21.10 -2.13
N PHE A 274 17.28 -20.20 -2.43
CA PHE A 274 15.86 -20.49 -2.26
C PHE A 274 15.35 -21.41 -3.37
N PRO A 275 14.47 -22.38 -3.06
CA PRO A 275 13.76 -23.14 -4.07
C PRO A 275 12.98 -22.20 -5.00
N VAL A 276 13.05 -22.46 -6.31
CA VAL A 276 12.30 -21.72 -7.33
C VAL A 276 11.05 -22.52 -7.71
N GLU A 277 9.89 -21.90 -7.60
CA GLU A 277 8.60 -22.47 -7.99
C GLU A 277 8.03 -21.72 -9.19
N PHE A 278 7.76 -22.46 -10.27
CA PHE A 278 7.20 -21.90 -11.49
C PHE A 278 5.68 -22.07 -11.54
N GLN A 279 4.98 -20.98 -11.87
CA GLN A 279 3.54 -20.93 -12.05
C GLN A 279 3.19 -20.96 -13.55
N GLU A 280 1.99 -21.45 -13.87
CA GLU A 280 1.48 -21.41 -15.25
C GLU A 280 1.09 -19.96 -15.62
N PRO A 281 1.52 -19.46 -16.81
CA PRO A 281 1.18 -18.12 -17.29
C PRO A 281 -0.27 -17.95 -17.73
#